data_AF-A0A942U9W7-F1
#
_entry.id   AF-A0A942U9W7-F1
#
_cell.length_a   1.000
_cell.length_b   1.000
_cell.length_c   1.000
_cell.angle_alpha   90.00
_cell.angle_beta   90.00
_cell.angle_gamma   90.00
#
_symmetry.space_group_name_H-M   'P 1'
#
loop_
_entity.id
_entity.type
_entity.pdbx_description
1 polymer ?
#
loop_
_entity_poly.entity_id
_entity_poly.type
_entity_poly.pdbx_seq_one_letter_code
_entity_poly.pdbx_strand_id
1 'polypeptide(L)'
;MELGVKKKRGDRRLPTISGFLSFLVALISLAGLNVALLIKEKVFPGVFIIQLPIVGFFLGVIGLFTLKRSRLYAIWGLSLNIFLLIFTLLMIISSLGINYKP
;
A
#
# COMPACT_ATOMS: atom_id res chain seq x y z
N MET A 1 34.60 -34.71 11.69
CA MET A 1 33.53 -34.19 10.80
C MET A 1 32.35 -33.81 11.67
N GLU A 2 32.28 -32.57 12.13
CA GLU A 2 31.12 -32.10 12.91
C GLU A 2 30.78 -30.67 12.47
N LEU A 3 30.26 -30.57 11.25
CA LEU A 3 29.60 -29.35 10.79
C LEU A 3 28.26 -29.27 11.52
N GLY A 4 28.28 -28.63 12.68
CA GLY A 4 27.10 -28.21 13.42
C GLY A 4 26.29 -27.23 12.59
N VAL A 5 25.50 -27.75 11.64
CA VAL A 5 24.47 -27.01 10.94
C VAL A 5 23.42 -26.64 11.98
N LYS A 6 23.61 -25.48 12.63
CA LYS A 6 22.54 -24.79 13.34
C LYS A 6 21.43 -24.60 12.31
N LYS A 7 20.43 -25.49 12.34
CA LYS A 7 19.14 -25.27 11.71
C LYS A 7 18.65 -23.95 12.27
N LYS A 8 18.88 -22.85 11.56
CA LYS A 8 18.11 -21.62 11.72
C LYS A 8 16.68 -22.06 11.46
N ARG A 9 15.96 -22.41 12.54
CA ARG A 9 14.51 -22.55 12.54
C ARG A 9 14.04 -21.22 11.98
N GLY A 10 13.70 -21.23 10.69
CA GLY A 10 13.16 -20.07 10.00
C GLY A 10 12.03 -19.60 10.87
N ASP A 11 12.21 -18.40 11.41
CA ASP A 11 11.26 -17.75 12.30
C ASP A 11 10.01 -17.54 11.44
N ARG A 12 9.13 -18.55 11.41
CA ARG A 12 7.83 -18.52 10.75
C ARG A 12 6.93 -17.60 11.57
N ARG A 13 7.35 -16.34 11.72
CA ARG A 13 6.48 -15.27 12.18
C ARG A 13 5.44 -15.12 11.09
N LEU A 14 4.29 -15.72 11.33
CA LEU A 14 3.13 -15.51 10.51
C LEU A 14 2.96 -13.99 10.34
N PRO A 15 2.60 -13.51 9.15
CA PRO A 15 2.32 -12.10 8.97
C PRO A 15 1.10 -11.67 9.78
N THR A 16 1.02 -10.40 10.12
CA THR A 16 -0.18 -9.80 10.68
C THR A 16 -1.26 -9.79 9.61
N ILE A 17 -2.45 -10.29 9.92
CA ILE A 17 -3.60 -10.31 8.99
C ILE A 17 -3.89 -8.87 8.52
N SER A 18 -3.84 -7.89 9.43
CA SER A 18 -3.99 -6.47 9.11
C SER A 18 -2.93 -5.95 8.13
N GLY A 19 -1.66 -6.31 8.31
CA GLY A 19 -0.58 -5.93 7.40
C GLY A 19 -0.73 -6.59 6.02
N PHE A 20 -1.18 -7.84 5.97
CA PHE A 20 -1.48 -8.52 4.72
C PHE A 20 -2.66 -7.86 3.98
N LEU A 21 -3.75 -7.55 4.68
CA LEU A 21 -4.90 -6.83 4.12
C LEU A 21 -4.51 -5.44 3.62
N SER A 22 -3.71 -4.68 4.39
CA SER A 22 -3.17 -3.38 3.96
C SER A 22 -2.41 -3.50 2.64
N PHE A 23 -1.55 -4.51 2.54
CA PHE A 23 -0.78 -4.77 1.32
C PHE A 23 -1.66 -5.17 0.13
N LEU A 24 -2.64 -6.04 0.35
CA LEU A 24 -3.57 -6.47 -0.69
C LEU A 24 -4.40 -5.29 -1.23
N VAL A 25 -4.92 -4.45 -0.32
CA VAL A 25 -5.67 -3.23 -0.66
C VAL A 25 -4.80 -2.26 -1.47
N ALA A 26 -3.53 -2.11 -1.08
CA ALA A 26 -2.59 -1.26 -1.80
C ALA A 26 -2.33 -1.77 -3.22
N LEU A 27 -2.17 -3.08 -3.40
CA LEU A 27 -1.99 -3.69 -4.73
C LEU A 27 -3.22 -3.52 -5.62
N ILE A 28 -4.42 -3.72 -5.07
CA ILE A 28 -5.68 -3.54 -5.81
C ILE A 28 -5.83 -2.08 -6.25
N SER A 29 -5.59 -1.15 -5.32
CA SER A 29 -5.64 0.29 -5.62
C SER A 29 -4.61 0.69 -6.67
N LEU A 30 -3.38 0.17 -6.56
CA LEU A 30 -2.31 0.43 -7.51
C LEU A 30 -2.64 -0.12 -8.90
N ALA A 31 -3.16 -1.35 -8.99
CA ALA A 31 -3.60 -1.92 -10.27
C ALA A 31 -4.74 -1.10 -10.88
N GLY A 32 -5.75 -0.73 -10.07
CA GLY A 32 -6.87 0.10 -10.50
C GLY A 32 -6.41 1.46 -11.03
N LEU A 33 -5.54 2.14 -10.28
CA LEU A 33 -4.95 3.42 -10.69
C LEU A 33 -4.20 3.31 -12.03
N ASN A 34 -3.38 2.27 -12.22
CA ASN A 34 -2.64 2.08 -13.46
C ASN A 34 -3.58 1.82 -14.64
N VAL A 35 -4.64 1.01 -14.45
CA VAL A 35 -5.67 0.79 -15.47
C VAL A 35 -6.39 2.09 -15.82
N ALA A 36 -6.75 2.89 -14.83
CA ALA A 36 -7.40 4.20 -15.02
C ALA A 36 -6.55 5.13 -15.89
N LEU A 37 -5.24 5.21 -15.58
CA LEU A 37 -4.28 6.01 -16.34
C LEU A 37 -4.10 5.49 -17.77
N LEU A 38 -4.10 4.17 -17.96
CA LEU A 38 -3.93 3.54 -19.27
C LEU A 38 -5.11 3.83 -20.20
N ILE A 39 -6.33 3.73 -19.69
CA ILE A 39 -7.56 3.92 -20.48
C ILE A 39 -7.91 5.42 -20.62
N LYS A 40 -7.24 6.30 -19.85
CA LYS A 40 -7.52 7.75 -19.77
C LYS A 40 -8.98 8.03 -19.39
N GLU A 41 -9.53 7.17 -18.56
CA GLU A 41 -10.90 7.33 -18.07
C GLU A 41 -11.00 8.61 -17.25
N LYS A 42 -12.00 9.45 -17.57
CA LYS A 42 -12.23 10.71 -16.85
C LYS A 42 -12.85 10.48 -15.48
N VAL A 43 -13.52 9.34 -15.28
CA VAL A 43 -14.31 9.05 -14.08
C VAL A 43 -13.91 7.70 -13.51
N PHE A 44 -12.69 7.63 -12.96
CA PHE A 44 -12.34 6.48 -12.14
C PHE A 44 -12.91 6.66 -10.72
N PRO A 45 -13.43 5.62 -10.07
CA PRO A 45 -14.06 5.79 -8.77
C PRO A 45 -13.03 6.26 -7.73
N GLY A 46 -13.29 7.42 -7.11
CA GLY A 46 -12.45 7.97 -6.05
C GLY A 46 -12.27 7.02 -4.85
N VAL A 47 -13.12 6.00 -4.75
CA VAL A 47 -12.99 4.89 -3.79
C VAL A 47 -11.63 4.19 -3.95
N PHE A 48 -11.19 3.90 -5.18
CA PHE A 48 -9.92 3.18 -5.44
C PHE A 48 -8.69 4.07 -5.32
N ILE A 49 -8.84 5.38 -5.57
CA ILE A 49 -7.71 6.32 -5.60
C ILE A 49 -7.48 6.96 -4.22
N ILE A 50 -8.55 7.17 -3.44
CA ILE A 50 -8.48 7.92 -2.18
C ILE A 50 -8.90 7.03 -1.00
N GLN A 51 -10.11 6.48 -1.00
CA GLN A 51 -10.65 5.80 0.18
C GLN A 51 -9.90 4.50 0.52
N LEU A 52 -9.66 3.65 -0.49
CA LEU A 52 -8.94 2.39 -0.32
C LEU A 52 -7.50 2.61 0.17
N PRO A 53 -6.71 3.53 -0.41
CA PRO A 53 -5.37 3.84 0.12
C PRO A 53 -5.38 4.39 1.56
N ILE A 54 -6.38 5.19 1.94
CA ILE A 54 -6.53 5.67 3.33
C ILE A 54 -6.81 4.50 4.28
N VAL A 55 -7.78 3.64 3.94
CA VAL A 55 -8.11 2.45 4.74
C VAL A 55 -6.91 1.51 4.84
N GLY A 56 -6.22 1.28 3.72
CA GLY A 56 -4.99 0.50 3.64
C GLY A 56 -3.86 1.10 4.49
N PHE A 57 -3.72 2.42 4.52
CA PHE A 57 -2.74 3.12 5.35
C PHE A 57 -2.98 2.84 6.83
N PHE A 58 -4.21 3.03 7.34
CA PHE A 58 -4.53 2.74 8.73
C PHE A 58 -4.35 1.26 9.10
N LEU A 59 -4.76 0.34 8.22
CA LEU A 59 -4.50 -1.10 8.39
C LEU A 59 -3.01 -1.42 8.47
N GLY A 60 -2.19 -0.73 7.67
CA GLY A 60 -0.72 -0.88 7.66
C GLY A 60 -0.09 -0.38 8.95
N VAL A 61 -0.53 0.79 9.44
CA VAL A 61 -0.11 1.35 10.74
C VAL A 61 -0.46 0.39 11.87
N ILE A 62 -1.70 -0.09 11.95
CA ILE A 62 -2.12 -1.07 12.97
C ILE A 62 -1.30 -2.37 12.86
N GLY A 63 -1.02 -2.83 11.65
CA GLY A 63 -0.18 -4.00 11.38
C GLY A 63 1.28 -3.85 11.82
N LEU A 64 1.81 -2.63 11.84
CA LEU A 64 3.16 -2.29 12.30
C LEU A 64 3.28 -2.30 13.84
N PHE A 65 2.27 -1.79 14.55
CA PHE A 65 2.25 -1.75 16.02
C PHE A 65 1.94 -3.11 16.67
N THR A 66 1.50 -4.11 15.89
CA THR A 66 1.23 -5.45 16.42
C THR A 66 2.55 -6.21 16.68
N LEU A 67 2.99 -6.23 17.95
CA LEU A 67 4.35 -6.59 18.39
C LEU A 67 4.85 -8.01 18.06
N LYS A 68 3.97 -8.99 17.77
CA LYS A 68 4.33 -10.43 17.76
C LYS A 68 4.40 -11.11 16.39
N ARG A 69 4.32 -10.38 15.27
CA ARG A 69 4.18 -10.94 13.91
C ARG A 69 5.17 -10.33 12.91
N SER A 70 5.34 -10.95 11.75
CA SER A 70 6.24 -10.43 10.69
C SER A 70 5.71 -9.11 10.16
N ARG A 71 6.52 -8.05 10.28
CA ARG A 71 6.18 -6.66 9.90
C ARG A 71 6.35 -6.38 8.41
N LEU A 72 6.89 -7.33 7.63
CA LEU A 72 7.23 -7.12 6.22
C LEU A 72 6.02 -6.63 5.41
N TYR A 73 4.88 -7.33 5.49
CA TYR A 73 3.68 -6.94 4.75
C TYR A 73 3.10 -5.60 5.24
N ALA A 74 3.20 -5.31 6.53
CA ALA A 74 2.76 -4.01 7.06
C ALA A 74 3.63 -2.86 6.53
N ILE A 75 4.94 -3.05 6.45
CA ILE A 75 5.87 -2.06 5.87
C ILE A 75 5.58 -1.88 4.38
N TRP A 76 5.49 -2.97 3.61
CA TRP A 76 5.20 -2.91 2.17
C TRP A 76 3.82 -2.30 1.89
N GLY A 77 2.80 -2.71 2.64
CA GLY A 77 1.46 -2.16 2.52
C GLY A 77 1.42 -0.68 2.86
N LEU A 78 2.09 -0.27 3.94
CA LEU A 78 2.16 1.14 4.31
C LEU A 78 2.89 1.97 3.25
N SER A 79 4.05 1.52 2.78
CA SER A 79 4.82 2.21 1.74
C SER A 79 4.03 2.40 0.45
N LEU A 80 3.32 1.37 -0.01
CA LEU A 80 2.48 1.46 -1.21
C LEU A 80 1.28 2.41 -1.01
N ASN A 81 0.62 2.35 0.14
CA ASN A 81 -0.49 3.26 0.43
C ASN A 81 -0.01 4.72 0.51
N ILE A 82 1.14 4.99 1.15
CA ILE A 82 1.75 6.33 1.17
C ILE A 82 2.07 6.80 -0.25
N PHE A 83 2.68 5.93 -1.07
CA PHE A 83 2.97 6.26 -2.47
C PHE A 83 1.70 6.66 -3.24
N LEU A 84 0.60 5.90 -3.09
CA LEU A 84 -0.67 6.20 -3.75
C LEU A 84 -1.26 7.54 -3.30
N LEU A 85 -1.16 7.85 -2.00
CA LEU A 85 -1.64 9.14 -1.47
C LEU A 85 -0.81 10.31 -2.02
N ILE A 86 0.52 10.20 -2.01
CA ILE A 86 1.42 11.21 -2.58
C ILE A 86 1.13 11.38 -4.08
N PHE A 87 1.01 10.28 -4.82
CA PHE A 87 0.71 10.30 -6.24
C PHE A 87 -0.60 11.03 -6.52
N THR A 88 -1.65 10.73 -5.76
CA THR A 88 -2.95 11.39 -5.89
C THR A 88 -2.86 12.88 -5.59
N LEU A 89 -2.11 13.26 -4.54
CA LEU A 89 -1.88 14.65 -4.17
C LEU A 89 -1.16 15.41 -5.31
N LEU A 90 -0.11 14.82 -5.88
CA LEU A 90 0.58 15.39 -7.04
C LEU A 90 -0.36 15.53 -8.24
N MET A 91 -1.21 14.54 -8.50
CA MET A 91 -2.18 14.58 -9.60
C MET A 91 -3.16 15.75 -9.44
N ILE A 92 -3.65 16.00 -8.22
CA ILE A 92 -4.52 17.13 -7.89
C ILE A 92 -3.79 18.46 -8.11
N ILE A 93 -2.57 18.61 -7.57
CA ILE A 93 -1.77 19.83 -7.75
C ILE A 93 -1.54 20.11 -9.24
N SER A 94 -1.15 19.09 -10.02
CA SER A 94 -0.95 19.22 -11.46
C SER A 94 -2.25 19.59 -12.18
N SER A 95 -3.39 19.04 -11.77
CA SER A 95 -4.69 19.41 -12.33
C SER A 95 -5.06 20.87 -12.06
N LEU A 96 -4.77 21.39 -10.86
CA LEU A 96 -5.00 22.79 -10.50
C LEU A 96 -4.07 23.72 -11.29
N GLY A 97 -2.83 23.30 -11.53
CA GLY A 97 -1.86 24.07 -12.33
C GLY A 97 -2.25 24.24 -13.80
N ILE A 98 -3.05 23.32 -14.36
CA ILE A 98 -3.46 23.35 -15.78
C ILE A 98 -4.71 24.22 -16.01
N ASN A 99 -5.53 24.46 -14.98
CA ASN A 99 -6.79 25.22 -15.11
C ASN A 99 -6.80 26.51 -14.27
N TYR A 100 -5.79 27.37 -14.49
CA TYR A 100 -5.89 28.79 -14.14
C TYR A 100 -6.79 29.48 -15.17
N LYS A 101 -8.11 29.39 -15.00
CA LYS A 101 -9.01 30.42 -15.53
C LYS A 101 -9.55 31.22 -14.34
N PRO A 102 -9.45 32.57 -14.38
CA PRO A 102 -10.11 33.43 -13.39
C PRO A 102 -11.62 33.24 -13.41
#